data_AF-A0AB38GEM9-F1
#
_entry.id   AF-A0AB38GEM9-F1
#
_cell.length_a   1.000
_cell.length_b   1.000
_cell.length_c   1.000
_cell.angle_alpha   90.00
_cell.angle_beta   90.00
_cell.angle_gamma   90.00
#
_symmetry.space_group_name_H-M   'P 1'
#
loop_
_entity.id
_entity.type
_entity.pdbx_description
1 polymer ?
#
loop_
_entity_poly.entity_id
_entity_poly.type
_entity_poly.pdbx_seq_one_letter_code
_entity_poly.pdbx_strand_id
1 'polypeptide(L)'
;MANQLDEMNDPILEQGRQVNVINKQIPITVGKGSLVFEILLWILGIIPGIIFTFIKIKAKNHLAQLEQKVQHNASQIDNYLDQRAVVMQNLASLLSKSIELDKDVMKTVAAYRSGINVNDENRSDVASQLDTTIRGLHLQIENYPDLKAHESIKQALQQNLYLQKEITAARDIYNDTVFQWNRSINEWPAKMIVAAKMHYTTRIPFAASAETKKLASQDFFK
;
A
#
# COMPACT_ATOMS: atom_id res chain seq x y z
N MET A 1 3.90 -21.38 -49.95
CA MET A 1 5.14 -21.41 -50.75
C MET A 1 4.71 -21.47 -52.22
N ALA A 2 5.10 -20.48 -53.01
CA ALA A 2 4.70 -20.37 -54.41
C ALA A 2 5.40 -21.47 -55.25
N ASN A 3 4.68 -22.06 -56.20
CA ASN A 3 5.24 -23.02 -57.15
C ASN A 3 6.38 -22.34 -57.93
N GLN A 4 7.53 -23.01 -57.97
CA GLN A 4 8.63 -22.64 -58.85
C GLN A 4 8.26 -22.96 -60.29
N LEU A 5 8.48 -21.99 -61.19
CA LEU A 5 8.44 -22.18 -62.64
C LEU A 5 9.58 -23.12 -63.03
N ASP A 6 9.25 -24.22 -63.69
CA ASP A 6 10.19 -25.11 -64.38
C ASP A 6 10.33 -24.60 -65.81
N GLU A 7 11.49 -24.02 -66.14
CA GLU A 7 11.80 -23.45 -67.47
C GLU A 7 12.66 -24.41 -68.32
N MET A 8 12.81 -25.68 -67.93
CA MET A 8 13.82 -26.57 -68.51
C MET A 8 13.26 -27.67 -69.40
N ASN A 9 12.19 -27.42 -70.18
CA ASN A 9 11.94 -28.09 -71.46
C ASN A 9 10.70 -27.56 -72.20
N ASP A 10 10.92 -26.93 -73.36
CA ASP A 10 10.04 -27.05 -74.54
C ASP A 10 10.80 -26.62 -75.81
N PRO A 11 10.43 -27.13 -77.02
CA PRO A 11 11.30 -27.14 -78.19
C PRO A 11 11.45 -25.77 -78.88
N ILE A 12 12.62 -25.54 -79.47
CA ILE A 12 12.96 -24.34 -80.23
C ILE A 12 12.23 -24.38 -81.59
N LEU A 13 11.34 -23.43 -81.83
CA LEU A 13 10.71 -23.21 -83.14
C LEU A 13 11.48 -22.13 -83.92
N GLU A 14 12.13 -22.54 -85.00
CA GLU A 14 12.71 -21.64 -86.00
C GLU A 14 11.59 -21.06 -86.89
N GLN A 15 11.10 -19.85 -86.59
CA GLN A 15 10.71 -18.82 -87.60
C GLN A 15 10.08 -17.55 -86.97
N GLY A 16 10.78 -16.43 -87.18
CA GLY A 16 10.26 -15.11 -87.61
C GLY A 16 8.97 -14.50 -87.06
N ARG A 17 9.17 -13.49 -86.19
CA ARG A 17 8.49 -12.17 -86.11
C ARG A 17 7.14 -12.02 -85.36
N GLN A 18 7.15 -11.00 -84.49
CA GLN A 18 6.08 -10.27 -83.78
C GLN A 18 5.47 -10.92 -82.52
N VAL A 19 6.03 -10.48 -81.39
CA VAL A 19 5.51 -10.48 -80.01
C VAL A 19 3.98 -10.57 -79.89
N ASN A 20 3.47 -11.75 -79.58
CA ASN A 20 2.26 -11.87 -78.79
C ASN A 20 2.65 -11.64 -77.33
N VAL A 21 2.54 -10.39 -76.86
CA VAL A 21 2.58 -10.11 -75.42
C VAL A 21 1.46 -10.93 -74.80
N ILE A 22 1.80 -11.96 -74.03
CA ILE A 22 0.85 -12.76 -73.25
C ILE A 22 0.23 -11.81 -72.22
N ASN A 23 -0.84 -11.10 -72.60
CA ASN A 23 -1.58 -10.23 -71.70
C ASN A 23 -2.56 -11.06 -70.87
N LYS A 24 -2.06 -12.07 -70.15
CA LYS A 24 -2.87 -12.84 -69.21
C LYS A 24 -2.36 -12.56 -67.81
N GLN A 25 -2.89 -11.49 -67.22
CA GLN A 25 -2.76 -11.23 -65.80
C GLN A 25 -3.53 -12.32 -65.06
N ILE A 26 -2.82 -13.27 -64.43
CA ILE A 26 -3.45 -14.26 -63.57
C ILE A 26 -3.72 -13.56 -62.24
N PRO A 27 -4.98 -13.37 -61.82
CA PRO A 27 -5.26 -12.71 -60.55
C PRO A 27 -4.70 -13.57 -59.40
N ILE A 28 -3.94 -12.95 -58.51
CA ILE A 28 -3.39 -13.60 -57.33
C ILE A 28 -4.55 -13.92 -56.39
N THR A 29 -5.01 -15.17 -56.37
CA THR A 29 -6.04 -15.62 -55.43
C THR A 29 -5.39 -16.11 -54.15
N VAL A 30 -5.58 -15.39 -53.05
CA VAL A 30 -5.24 -15.88 -51.70
C VAL A 30 -6.15 -17.06 -51.34
N GLY A 31 -5.55 -18.25 -51.19
CA GLY A 31 -6.27 -19.45 -50.77
C GLY A 31 -6.76 -19.36 -49.32
N LYS A 32 -7.85 -20.06 -48.99
CA LYS A 32 -8.46 -20.08 -47.63
C LYS A 32 -7.45 -20.42 -46.52
N GLY A 33 -6.39 -21.18 -46.83
CA GLY A 33 -5.30 -21.51 -45.90
C GLY A 33 -4.45 -20.31 -45.45
N SER A 34 -4.29 -19.27 -46.29
CA SER A 34 -3.60 -18.03 -45.92
C SER A 34 -4.40 -17.23 -44.89
N LEU A 35 -5.72 -17.14 -45.09
CA LEU A 35 -6.62 -16.49 -44.15
C LEU A 35 -6.65 -17.21 -42.79
N VAL A 36 -6.67 -18.56 -42.80
CA VAL A 36 -6.60 -19.35 -41.56
C VAL A 36 -5.27 -19.16 -40.83
N PHE A 37 -4.16 -19.10 -41.57
CA PHE A 37 -2.83 -18.86 -41.00
C PHE A 37 -2.69 -17.45 -40.40
N GLU A 38 -3.17 -16.41 -41.11
CA GLU A 38 -3.22 -15.04 -40.59
C GLU A 38 -4.10 -14.96 -39.34
N ILE A 39 -5.31 -15.53 -39.36
CA ILE A 39 -6.19 -15.58 -38.19
C ILE A 39 -5.49 -16.25 -36.99
N LEU A 40 -4.80 -17.38 -37.21
CA LEU A 40 -4.02 -18.05 -36.17
C LEU A 40 -2.88 -17.19 -35.60
N LEU A 41 -2.14 -16.49 -36.46
CA LEU A 41 -1.04 -15.60 -36.06
C LEU A 41 -1.56 -14.43 -35.23
N TRP A 42 -2.66 -13.82 -35.65
CA TRP A 42 -3.31 -12.75 -34.89
C TRP A 42 -3.86 -13.26 -33.55
N ILE A 43 -4.49 -14.44 -33.49
CA ILE A 43 -5.09 -15.02 -32.28
C ILE A 43 -4.06 -15.53 -31.27
N LEU A 44 -2.94 -16.11 -31.71
CA LEU A 44 -1.93 -16.67 -30.81
C LEU A 44 -0.83 -15.67 -30.44
N GLY A 45 -0.55 -14.66 -31.27
CA GLY A 45 0.52 -13.70 -31.04
C GLY A 45 0.02 -12.32 -30.61
N ILE A 46 -0.69 -11.64 -31.51
CA ILE A 46 -1.01 -10.21 -31.37
C ILE A 46 -2.14 -9.98 -30.36
N ILE A 47 -3.24 -10.73 -30.47
CA ILE A 47 -4.41 -10.58 -29.59
C ILE A 47 -4.06 -10.85 -28.11
N PRO A 48 -3.34 -11.93 -27.74
CA PRO A 48 -2.93 -12.17 -26.37
C PRO A 48 -1.96 -11.10 -25.85
N GLY A 49 -1.06 -10.60 -26.71
CA GLY A 49 -0.15 -9.50 -26.37
C GLY A 49 -0.87 -8.17 -26.07
N ILE A 50 -1.91 -7.85 -26.84
CA ILE A 50 -2.77 -6.68 -26.60
C ILE A 50 -3.54 -6.84 -25.28
N ILE A 51 -4.17 -8.00 -25.06
CA ILE A 51 -4.89 -8.32 -23.82
C ILE A 51 -3.95 -8.18 -22.60
N PHE A 52 -2.74 -8.73 -22.70
CA PHE A 52 -1.73 -8.63 -21.64
C PHE A 52 -1.31 -7.19 -21.34
N THR A 53 -1.22 -6.34 -22.38
CA THR A 53 -0.90 -4.91 -22.21
C THR A 53 -2.01 -4.18 -21.45
N PHE A 54 -3.28 -4.46 -21.75
CA PHE A 54 -4.40 -3.90 -20.98
C PHE A 54 -4.40 -4.38 -19.52
N ILE A 55 -4.09 -5.65 -19.27
CA ILE A 55 -3.99 -6.20 -17.90
C ILE A 55 -2.87 -5.49 -17.13
N LYS A 56 -1.72 -5.20 -17.76
CA LYS A 56 -0.63 -4.44 -17.13
C LYS A 56 -1.03 -3.03 -16.73
N ILE A 57 -1.78 -2.32 -17.58
CA ILE A 57 -2.28 -0.98 -17.26
C ILE A 57 -3.22 -1.04 -16.06
N LYS A 58 -4.15 -2.01 -16.04
CA LYS A 58 -5.05 -2.23 -14.90
C LYS A 58 -4.27 -2.55 -13.62
N ALA A 59 -3.26 -3.42 -13.71
CA ALA A 59 -2.40 -3.77 -12.58
C ALA A 59 -1.65 -2.54 -12.03
N LYS A 60 -1.08 -1.70 -12.91
CA LYS A 60 -0.39 -0.46 -12.51
C LYS A 60 -1.32 0.49 -11.77
N ASN A 61 -2.52 0.73 -12.31
CA ASN A 61 -3.49 1.63 -11.69
C ASN A 61 -3.97 1.09 -10.35
N HIS A 62 -4.23 -0.21 -10.25
CA HIS A 62 -4.63 -0.86 -9.01
C HIS A 62 -3.56 -0.75 -7.92
N LEU A 63 -2.28 -0.99 -8.27
CA LEU A 63 -1.18 -0.82 -7.33
C LEU A 63 -1.05 0.65 -6.90
N ALA A 64 -1.08 1.60 -7.83
CA ALA A 64 -1.03 3.03 -7.47
C ALA A 64 -2.17 3.44 -6.51
N GLN A 65 -3.39 2.94 -6.72
CA GLN A 65 -4.52 3.18 -5.81
C GLN A 65 -4.29 2.57 -4.42
N LEU A 66 -3.77 1.33 -4.35
CA LEU A 66 -3.44 0.70 -3.08
C LEU A 66 -2.34 1.45 -2.34
N GLU A 67 -1.31 1.92 -3.05
CA GLU A 67 -0.24 2.74 -2.48
C GLU A 67 -0.78 4.04 -1.86
N GLN A 68 -1.65 4.75 -2.58
CA GLN A 68 -2.33 5.93 -2.06
C GLN A 68 -3.21 5.60 -0.85
N LYS A 69 -3.90 4.46 -0.85
CA LYS A 69 -4.72 4.01 0.27
C LYS A 69 -3.88 3.70 1.51
N VAL A 70 -2.73 3.03 1.34
CA VAL A 70 -1.79 2.80 2.47
C VAL A 70 -1.32 4.15 3.03
N GLN A 71 -0.94 5.10 2.16
CA GLN A 71 -0.50 6.43 2.59
C GLN A 71 -1.61 7.18 3.35
N HIS A 72 -2.83 7.14 2.83
CA HIS A 72 -3.99 7.76 3.46
C HIS A 72 -4.26 7.20 4.87
N ASN A 73 -4.28 5.87 5.02
CA ASN A 73 -4.50 5.22 6.31
C ASN A 73 -3.36 5.51 7.29
N ALA A 74 -2.12 5.58 6.80
CA ALA A 74 -0.96 6.00 7.57
C ALA A 74 -1.13 7.42 8.13
N SER A 75 -1.49 8.38 7.26
CA SER A 75 -1.76 9.76 7.69
C SER A 75 -2.95 9.87 8.64
N GLN A 76 -3.95 9.00 8.52
CA GLN A 76 -5.07 8.99 9.47
C GLN A 76 -4.61 8.58 10.88
N ILE A 77 -3.70 7.61 11.01
CA ILE A 77 -3.08 7.26 12.29
C ILE A 77 -2.33 8.45 12.88
N ASP A 78 -1.53 9.17 12.07
CA ASP A 78 -0.80 10.36 12.51
C ASP A 78 -1.74 11.44 13.05
N ASN A 79 -2.82 11.72 12.33
CA ASN A 79 -3.80 12.71 12.76
C ASN A 79 -4.40 12.37 14.14
N TYR A 80 -4.68 11.09 14.42
CA TYR A 80 -5.16 10.68 15.73
C TYR A 80 -4.08 10.75 16.81
N LEU A 81 -2.83 10.41 16.49
CA LEU A 81 -1.69 10.54 17.41
C LEU A 81 -1.46 12.02 17.76
N ASP A 82 -1.52 12.92 16.79
CA ASP A 82 -1.38 14.37 16.99
C ASP A 82 -2.51 14.92 17.86
N GLN A 83 -3.76 14.56 17.55
CA GLN A 83 -4.91 14.94 18.39
C GLN A 83 -4.75 14.43 19.82
N ARG A 84 -4.29 13.19 19.99
CA ARG A 84 -4.03 12.61 21.30
C ARG A 84 -2.92 13.36 22.03
N ALA A 85 -1.83 13.72 21.35
CA ALA A 85 -0.76 14.52 21.91
C ALA A 85 -1.25 15.90 22.37
N VAL A 86 -2.12 16.57 21.60
CA VAL A 86 -2.75 17.84 21.99
C VAL A 86 -3.63 17.68 23.23
N VAL A 87 -4.47 16.64 23.28
CA VAL A 87 -5.30 16.34 24.47
C VAL A 87 -4.41 16.08 25.70
N MET A 88 -3.27 15.41 25.53
CA MET A 88 -2.31 15.18 26.61
C MET A 88 -1.62 16.46 27.07
N GLN A 89 -1.22 17.35 26.16
CA GLN A 89 -0.67 18.65 26.54
C GLN A 89 -1.68 19.48 27.34
N ASN A 90 -2.94 19.46 26.93
CA ASN A 90 -4.02 20.12 27.67
C ASN A 90 -4.21 19.50 29.06
N LEU A 91 -4.26 18.18 29.16
CA LEU A 91 -4.35 17.46 30.43
C LEU A 91 -3.17 17.76 31.36
N ALA A 92 -1.95 17.75 30.83
CA ALA A 92 -0.73 18.07 31.55
C ALA A 92 -0.77 19.52 32.08
N SER A 93 -1.26 20.47 31.27
CA SER A 93 -1.46 21.85 31.73
C SER A 93 -2.52 21.98 32.81
N LEU A 94 -3.62 21.21 32.75
CA LEU A 94 -4.64 21.20 33.80
C LEU A 94 -4.07 20.67 35.11
N LEU A 95 -3.37 19.54 35.06
CA LEU A 95 -2.73 18.93 36.24
C LEU A 95 -1.67 19.85 36.85
N SER A 96 -0.86 20.54 36.04
CA SER A 96 0.14 21.48 36.57
C SER A 96 -0.47 22.63 37.38
N LYS A 97 -1.70 23.06 37.04
CA LYS A 97 -2.41 24.11 37.78
C LYS A 97 -3.04 23.57 39.06
N SER A 98 -3.36 22.28 39.09
CA SER A 98 -4.05 21.66 40.22
C SER A 98 -3.09 21.02 41.23
N ILE A 99 -1.84 20.74 40.84
CA ILE A 99 -0.81 20.14 41.70
C ILE A 99 0.46 20.99 41.64
N GLU A 100 0.43 22.17 42.24
CA GLU A 100 1.59 23.08 42.26
C GLU A 100 2.79 22.55 43.08
N LEU A 101 2.62 21.48 43.87
CA LEU A 101 3.60 21.05 44.88
C LEU A 101 4.20 19.63 44.71
N ASP A 102 3.68 18.78 43.82
CA ASP A 102 4.22 17.42 43.64
C ASP A 102 5.25 17.36 42.50
N LYS A 103 6.52 17.16 42.89
CA LYS A 103 7.66 17.04 41.97
C LYS A 103 7.52 15.87 41.00
N ASP A 104 6.94 14.75 41.39
CA ASP A 104 6.88 13.56 40.54
C ASP A 104 5.74 13.65 39.52
N VAL A 105 4.66 14.36 39.83
CA VAL A 105 3.64 14.72 38.83
C VAL A 105 4.19 15.78 37.87
N MET A 106 4.88 16.80 38.38
CA MET A 106 5.47 17.85 37.53
C MET A 106 6.50 17.30 36.53
N LYS A 107 7.31 16.29 36.91
CA LYS A 107 8.23 15.61 35.97
C LYS A 107 7.47 14.93 34.83
N THR A 108 6.39 14.23 35.16
CA THR A 108 5.56 13.51 34.18
C THR A 108 4.89 14.50 33.22
N VAL A 109 4.33 15.59 33.75
CA VAL A 109 3.76 16.71 32.99
C VAL A 109 4.81 17.39 32.09
N ALA A 110 6.03 17.59 32.59
CA ALA A 110 7.11 18.21 31.82
C ALA A 110 7.52 17.34 30.62
N ALA A 111 7.57 16.01 30.79
CA ALA A 111 7.84 15.06 29.71
C ALA A 111 6.77 15.12 28.60
N TYR A 112 5.51 15.43 28.93
CA TYR A 112 4.46 15.62 27.92
C TYR A 112 4.57 16.93 27.14
N ARG A 113 5.24 17.94 27.71
CA ARG A 113 5.43 19.24 27.07
C ARG A 113 6.59 19.24 26.07
N SER A 114 7.55 18.32 26.18
CA SER A 114 8.51 18.09 25.11
C SER A 114 7.76 17.51 23.92
N GLY A 115 7.65 18.28 22.85
CA GLY A 115 6.86 17.94 21.68
C GLY A 115 7.20 16.57 21.09
N ILE A 116 6.20 15.94 20.48
CA ILE A 116 6.32 14.64 19.82
C ILE A 116 6.44 14.90 18.32
N ASN A 117 7.51 14.37 17.71
CA ASN A 117 7.64 14.37 16.25
C ASN A 117 7.25 12.97 15.74
N VAL A 118 6.10 12.87 15.09
CA VAL A 118 5.60 11.62 14.51
C VAL A 118 6.10 11.51 13.07
N ASN A 119 6.78 10.41 12.75
CA ASN A 119 7.21 10.07 11.41
C ASN A 119 6.93 8.59 11.10
N ASP A 120 7.02 8.22 9.83
CA ASP A 120 6.65 6.88 9.34
C ASP A 120 7.38 5.73 10.08
N GLU A 121 8.62 5.98 10.54
CA GLU A 121 9.48 5.01 11.21
C GLU A 121 9.22 4.89 12.72
N ASN A 122 8.84 5.99 13.39
CA ASN A 122 8.74 6.06 14.85
C ASN A 122 7.31 6.01 15.38
N ARG A 123 6.28 5.99 14.50
CA ARG A 123 4.85 5.96 14.90
C ARG A 123 4.51 4.92 15.96
N SER A 124 5.06 3.70 15.85
CA SER A 124 4.81 2.63 16.82
C SER A 124 5.44 2.93 18.17
N ASP A 125 6.68 3.40 18.17
CA ASP A 125 7.43 3.71 19.38
C ASP A 125 6.82 4.92 20.11
N VAL A 126 6.48 5.98 19.38
CA VAL A 126 5.81 7.17 19.91
C VAL A 126 4.50 6.78 20.60
N ALA A 127 3.69 5.95 19.95
CA ALA A 127 2.43 5.54 20.53
C ALA A 127 2.61 4.63 21.76
N SER A 128 3.63 3.78 21.77
CA SER A 128 4.01 2.96 22.93
C SER A 128 4.47 3.81 24.12
N GLN A 129 5.26 4.85 23.85
CA GLN A 129 5.71 5.81 24.86
C GLN A 129 4.54 6.61 25.44
N LEU A 130 3.61 7.05 24.58
CA LEU A 130 2.38 7.71 25.00
C LEU A 130 1.55 6.79 25.91
N ASP A 131 1.34 5.53 25.52
CA ASP A 131 0.58 4.57 26.33
C ASP A 131 1.22 4.33 27.71
N THR A 132 2.55 4.22 27.76
CA THR A 132 3.29 3.98 29.01
C THR A 132 3.19 5.18 29.94
N THR A 133 3.40 6.39 29.41
CA THR A 133 3.33 7.62 30.19
C THR A 133 1.90 7.86 30.70
N ILE A 134 0.87 7.49 29.92
CA ILE A 134 -0.54 7.66 30.32
C ILE A 134 -0.89 6.74 31.47
N ARG A 135 -0.39 5.51 31.47
CA ARG A 135 -0.57 4.60 32.62
C ARG A 135 0.07 5.18 33.88
N GLY A 136 1.28 5.74 33.77
CA GLY A 136 1.95 6.41 34.89
C GLY A 136 1.15 7.60 35.42
N LEU A 137 0.60 8.43 34.52
CA LEU A 137 -0.26 9.55 34.89
C LEU A 137 -1.55 9.10 35.57
N HIS A 138 -2.19 8.03 35.08
CA HIS A 138 -3.40 7.48 35.66
C HIS A 138 -3.16 6.99 37.10
N LEU A 139 -2.05 6.29 37.33
CA LEU A 139 -1.64 5.87 38.68
C LEU A 139 -1.45 7.07 39.62
N GLN A 140 -0.87 8.18 39.12
CA GLN A 140 -0.74 9.38 39.92
C GLN A 140 -2.08 10.04 40.22
N ILE A 141 -2.99 10.15 39.23
CA ILE A 141 -4.33 10.74 39.43
C ILE A 141 -5.15 9.97 40.46
N GLU A 142 -5.02 8.64 40.54
CA GLU A 142 -5.71 7.83 41.55
C GLU A 142 -5.32 8.21 42.99
N ASN A 143 -4.11 8.74 43.21
CA ASN A 143 -3.69 9.23 44.52
C ASN A 143 -4.29 10.61 44.88
N TYR A 144 -4.99 11.27 43.95
CA TYR A 144 -5.57 12.61 44.13
C TYR A 144 -7.06 12.63 43.79
N PRO A 145 -7.95 12.25 44.74
CA PRO A 145 -9.39 12.18 44.53
C PRO A 145 -10.02 13.49 44.01
N ASP A 146 -9.50 14.65 44.44
CA ASP A 146 -9.99 15.96 44.02
C ASP A 146 -9.73 16.24 42.53
N LEU A 147 -8.63 15.73 41.97
CA LEU A 147 -8.34 15.83 40.54
C LEU A 147 -9.23 14.91 39.72
N LYS A 148 -9.52 13.73 40.26
CA LYS A 148 -10.41 12.75 39.64
C LYS A 148 -11.84 13.28 39.55
N ALA A 149 -12.27 14.07 40.53
CA ALA A 149 -13.57 14.74 40.55
C ALA A 149 -13.63 15.97 39.64
N HIS A 150 -12.49 16.51 39.21
CA HIS A 150 -12.46 17.70 38.36
C HIS A 150 -12.95 17.39 36.95
N GLU A 151 -14.10 17.96 36.57
CA GLU A 151 -14.81 17.62 35.32
C GLU A 151 -13.94 17.77 34.07
N SER A 152 -13.12 18.84 33.98
CA SER A 152 -12.21 19.05 32.84
C SER A 152 -11.12 17.97 32.69
N ILE A 153 -10.61 17.44 33.80
CA ILE A 153 -9.60 16.37 33.79
C ILE A 153 -10.26 15.06 33.34
N LYS A 154 -11.42 14.75 33.91
CA LYS A 154 -12.23 13.58 33.55
C LYS A 154 -12.59 13.59 32.06
N GLN A 155 -13.01 14.73 31.51
CA GLN A 155 -13.34 14.88 30.10
C GLN A 155 -12.11 14.63 29.20
N ALA A 156 -10.94 15.16 29.56
CA ALA A 156 -9.71 14.93 28.81
C ALA A 156 -9.26 13.45 28.84
N LEU A 157 -9.42 12.76 29.97
CA LEU A 157 -9.17 11.32 30.08
C LEU A 157 -10.14 10.50 29.22
N GLN A 158 -11.43 10.84 29.22
CA GLN A 158 -12.42 10.19 28.36
C GLN A 158 -12.10 10.40 26.87
N GLN A 159 -11.74 11.62 26.48
CA GLN A 159 -11.32 11.92 25.10
C GLN A 159 -10.06 11.12 24.72
N ASN A 160 -9.10 10.95 25.63
CA ASN A 160 -7.92 10.13 25.38
C ASN A 160 -8.27 8.66 25.16
N LEU A 161 -9.15 8.08 25.99
CA LEU A 161 -9.62 6.71 25.83
C LEU A 161 -10.36 6.50 24.52
N TYR A 162 -11.16 7.48 24.10
CA TYR A 162 -11.81 7.49 22.79
C TYR A 162 -10.77 7.48 21.66
N LEU A 163 -9.80 8.39 21.70
CA LEU A 163 -8.73 8.46 20.70
C LEU A 163 -7.90 7.18 20.66
N GLN A 164 -7.66 6.51 21.80
CA GLN A 164 -6.95 5.22 21.82
C GLN A 164 -7.71 4.13 21.05
N LYS A 165 -9.05 4.10 21.17
CA LYS A 165 -9.88 3.16 20.42
C LYS A 165 -9.82 3.46 18.92
N GLU A 166 -9.92 4.73 18.54
CA GLU A 166 -9.81 5.17 17.14
C GLU A 166 -8.43 4.84 16.53
N ILE A 167 -7.34 5.07 17.28
CA ILE A 167 -5.98 4.67 16.85
C ILE A 167 -5.90 3.17 16.64
N THR A 168 -6.50 2.38 17.52
CA THR A 168 -6.50 0.91 17.40
C THR A 168 -7.25 0.48 16.13
N ALA A 169 -8.46 1.01 15.91
CA ALA A 169 -9.23 0.72 14.71
C ALA A 169 -8.52 1.17 13.41
N ALA A 170 -7.88 2.34 13.43
CA ALA A 170 -7.10 2.84 12.31
C ALA A 170 -5.89 1.95 11.98
N ARG A 171 -5.22 1.38 13.00
CA ARG A 171 -4.14 0.40 12.82
C ARG A 171 -4.61 -0.88 12.16
N ASP A 172 -5.77 -1.38 12.54
CA ASP A 172 -6.34 -2.59 11.92
C ASP A 172 -6.61 -2.35 10.42
N ILE A 173 -7.23 -1.21 10.08
CA ILE A 173 -7.50 -0.81 8.69
C ILE A 173 -6.20 -0.61 7.89
N TYR A 174 -5.18 -0.01 8.50
CA TYR A 174 -3.86 0.14 7.90
C TYR A 174 -3.23 -1.23 7.63
N ASN A 175 -3.24 -2.12 8.62
CA ASN A 175 -2.68 -3.47 8.52
C ASN A 175 -3.37 -4.30 7.45
N ASP A 176 -4.69 -4.22 7.34
CA ASP A 176 -5.46 -4.88 6.28
C ASP A 176 -5.07 -4.35 4.90
N THR A 177 -4.82 -3.05 4.79
CA THR A 177 -4.42 -2.43 3.52
C THR A 177 -2.97 -2.78 3.17
N VAL A 178 -2.07 -2.83 4.15
CA VAL A 178 -0.69 -3.34 3.97
C VAL A 178 -0.69 -4.81 3.55
N PHE A 179 -1.56 -5.63 4.15
CA PHE A 179 -1.73 -7.02 3.74
C PHE A 179 -2.20 -7.12 2.28
N GLN A 180 -3.21 -6.33 1.88
CA GLN A 180 -3.68 -6.26 0.49
C GLN A 180 -2.58 -5.80 -0.47
N TRP A 181 -1.78 -4.80 -0.09
CA TRP A 181 -0.62 -4.35 -0.85
C TRP A 181 0.41 -5.48 -1.03
N ASN A 182 0.86 -6.08 0.08
CA ASN A 182 1.85 -7.15 0.09
C ASN A 182 1.38 -8.37 -0.71
N ARG A 183 0.09 -8.71 -0.64
CA ARG A 183 -0.51 -9.76 -1.47
C ARG A 183 -0.50 -9.36 -2.95
N SER A 184 -0.94 -8.14 -3.26
CA SER A 184 -1.09 -7.68 -4.65
C SER A 184 0.23 -7.56 -5.40
N ILE A 185 1.31 -7.12 -4.74
CA ILE A 185 2.63 -7.05 -5.38
C ILE A 185 3.24 -8.43 -5.63
N ASN A 186 2.85 -9.44 -4.85
CA ASN A 186 3.30 -10.84 -5.01
C ASN A 186 2.35 -11.68 -5.90
N GLU A 187 1.30 -11.08 -6.46
CA GLU A 187 0.31 -11.79 -7.28
C GLU A 187 0.82 -11.96 -8.72
N TRP A 188 1.07 -13.21 -9.11
CA TRP A 188 1.48 -13.58 -10.46
C TRP A 188 0.30 -13.59 -11.45
N PRO A 189 0.48 -13.25 -12.74
CA PRO A 189 1.71 -12.77 -13.39
C PRO A 189 1.83 -11.24 -13.48
N ALA A 190 0.74 -10.56 -13.80
CA ALA A 190 0.82 -9.17 -14.29
C ALA A 190 1.20 -8.17 -13.18
N LYS A 191 0.68 -8.33 -11.96
CA LYS A 191 0.99 -7.41 -10.84
C LYS A 191 2.44 -7.58 -10.38
N MET A 192 2.93 -8.82 -10.25
CA MET A 192 4.33 -9.09 -9.91
C MET A 192 5.32 -8.51 -10.94
N ILE A 193 5.03 -8.64 -12.25
CA ILE A 193 5.88 -8.06 -13.30
C ILE A 193 5.90 -6.53 -13.23
N VAL A 194 4.74 -5.90 -13.00
CA VAL A 194 4.64 -4.44 -12.85
C VAL A 194 5.36 -3.98 -11.59
N ALA A 195 5.17 -4.66 -10.46
CA ALA A 195 5.82 -4.35 -9.19
C ALA A 195 7.35 -4.44 -9.29
N ALA A 196 7.87 -5.50 -9.93
CA ALA A 196 9.31 -5.65 -10.16
C ALA A 196 9.88 -4.53 -11.04
N LYS A 197 9.17 -4.15 -12.11
CA LYS A 197 9.60 -3.05 -13.00
C LYS A 197 9.58 -1.68 -12.30
N MET A 198 8.65 -1.48 -11.37
CA MET A 198 8.50 -0.24 -10.61
C MET A 198 9.31 -0.22 -9.30
N HIS A 199 10.08 -1.28 -9.01
CA HIS A 199 10.83 -1.45 -7.77
C HIS A 199 9.97 -1.34 -6.49
N TYR A 200 8.72 -1.80 -6.56
CA TYR A 200 7.85 -1.83 -5.39
C TYR A 200 8.30 -2.91 -4.39
N THR A 201 8.27 -2.55 -3.12
CA THR A 201 8.66 -3.42 -2.01
C THR A 201 7.47 -3.71 -1.09
N THR A 202 7.58 -4.81 -0.35
CA THR A 202 6.64 -5.13 0.73
C THR A 202 6.73 -4.09 1.83
N ARG A 203 5.60 -3.77 2.44
CA ARG A 203 5.52 -2.84 3.58
C ARG A 203 5.39 -3.64 4.88
N ILE A 204 5.94 -3.08 5.95
CA ILE A 204 5.87 -3.67 7.29
C ILE A 204 4.54 -3.23 7.92
N PRO A 205 3.72 -4.16 8.42
CA PRO A 205 2.49 -3.81 9.13
C PRO A 205 2.81 -3.18 10.49
N PHE A 206 1.84 -2.44 11.02
CA PHE A 206 1.90 -1.93 12.38
C PHE A 206 1.95 -3.11 13.37
N ALA A 207 3.05 -3.21 14.11
CA ALA A 207 3.28 -4.27 15.09
C ALA A 207 3.54 -3.68 16.47
N ALA A 208 3.20 -4.45 17.51
CA ALA A 208 3.52 -4.09 18.88
C ALA A 208 5.03 -3.90 19.06
N SER A 209 5.41 -2.87 19.81
CA SER A 209 6.80 -2.57 20.14
C SER A 209 7.46 -3.78 20.84
N ALA A 210 8.77 -3.91 20.68
CA ALA A 210 9.53 -5.00 21.32
C ALA A 210 9.34 -4.99 22.85
N GLU A 211 9.19 -3.81 23.44
CA GLU A 211 8.91 -3.61 24.86
C GLU A 211 7.53 -4.13 25.26
N THR A 212 6.48 -3.83 24.47
CA THR A 212 5.12 -4.35 24.74
C THR A 212 5.08 -5.88 24.65
N LYS A 213 5.79 -6.47 23.68
CA LYS A 213 5.90 -7.94 23.56
C LYS A 213 6.62 -8.57 24.75
N LYS A 214 7.67 -7.91 25.27
CA LYS A 214 8.38 -8.34 26.48
C LYS A 214 7.49 -8.26 27.72
N LEU A 215 6.81 -7.13 27.94
CA LEU A 215 5.84 -6.95 29.03
C LEU A 215 4.75 -8.03 28.99
N ALA A 216 4.14 -8.28 27.83
CA ALA A 216 3.11 -9.31 27.69
C ALA A 216 3.62 -10.74 27.96
N SER A 217 4.92 -10.98 27.80
CA SER A 217 5.55 -12.27 28.08
C SER A 217 6.04 -12.41 29.53
N GLN A 218 5.95 -11.35 30.33
CA GLN A 218 6.29 -11.39 31.75
C GLN A 218 5.15 -12.04 32.54
N ASP A 219 5.53 -12.81 33.56
CA ASP A 219 4.58 -13.44 34.48
C ASP A 219 4.08 -12.36 35.46
N PHE A 220 2.85 -11.89 35.28
CA PHE A 220 2.28 -10.75 36.02
C PHE A 220 1.91 -11.08 37.47
N PHE A 221 2.04 -12.34 37.89
CA PHE A 221 1.55 -12.85 39.18
C PHE A 221 2.66 -13.39 40.09
N LYS A 222 3.90 -12.93 39.93
CA LYS A 222 5.00 -13.25 40.86
C LYS A 222 5.23 -12.20 41.92
#